data_AF-L0H1H5-F1
#
_entry.id   AF-L0H1H5-F1
#
_cell.length_a   1.000
_cell.length_b   1.000
_cell.length_c   1.000
_cell.angle_alpha   90.00
_cell.angle_beta   90.00
_cell.angle_gamma   90.00
#
_symmetry.space_group_name_H-M   'P 1'
#
loop_
_entity.id
_entity.type
_entity.pdbx_description
1 polymer ?
#
loop_
_entity_poly.entity_id
_entity_poly.type
_entity_poly.pdbx_seq_one_letter_code
_entity_poly.pdbx_strand_id
1 'polypeptide(L)'
;MKRTFPIKSIMDKILDVQKTVQDFYDRVAREAPNGAQELLTFMARSKGQQIELLSTIVERWVNQGKPVPTDYEEASNLYLIPSIHSKIFADLSKTLDQVDVTDSQSVADLALAIEKETALLYHGLKAALPERIVSGLDDIIRKQNSNVLSLHDWINELKGNIDDFLLAALHGELAAKRFYEDAAEKAESEAGRKLFGQLADFEQAHFSHIEEIIESRNAGVGIVLSAASGSESEPIHAAEGEVEPNRKGISEILVMAIEAEKNARIRYEKIATMLDDPKEKAIFEDLANSERVHQKILEDQFYQLSNEGTIAWT
;
A
#
# COMPACT_ATOMS: atom_id res chain seq x y z
N MET A 1 -36.83 3.97 13.74
CA MET A 1 -36.75 5.32 14.34
C MET A 1 -35.70 6.08 13.57
N LYS A 2 -36.08 7.09 12.77
CA LYS A 2 -35.13 7.90 12.00
C LYS A 2 -34.23 8.63 13.00
N ARG A 3 -32.94 8.30 13.04
CA ARG A 3 -31.95 8.97 13.90
C ARG A 3 -31.23 10.00 13.03
N THR A 4 -31.56 11.26 13.17
CA THR A 4 -30.82 12.35 12.53
C THR A 4 -29.62 12.72 13.40
N PHE A 5 -28.41 12.43 12.92
CA PHE A 5 -27.18 12.88 13.54
C PHE A 5 -26.69 14.16 12.84
N PRO A 6 -26.34 15.23 13.57
CA PRO A 6 -25.73 16.40 12.98
C PRO A 6 -24.44 16.01 12.24
N ILE A 7 -24.30 16.46 10.99
CA ILE A 7 -23.15 16.11 10.15
C ILE A 7 -21.81 16.47 10.81
N LYS A 8 -21.77 17.57 11.58
CA LYS A 8 -20.61 17.95 12.38
C LYS A 8 -20.24 16.85 13.38
N SER A 9 -21.22 16.34 14.14
CA SER A 9 -21.00 15.26 15.10
C SER A 9 -20.54 13.98 14.43
N ILE A 10 -20.99 13.71 13.20
CA ILE A 10 -20.47 12.60 12.38
C ILE A 10 -18.99 12.83 12.06
N MET A 11 -18.62 13.98 11.48
CA MET A 11 -17.23 14.26 11.12
C MET A 11 -16.28 14.25 12.32
N ASP A 12 -16.69 14.85 13.44
CA ASP A 12 -15.93 14.83 14.69
C ASP A 12 -15.69 13.38 15.15
N LYS A 13 -16.71 12.53 15.08
CA LYS A 13 -16.61 11.11 15.45
C LYS A 13 -15.77 10.29 14.46
N ILE A 14 -15.83 10.58 13.16
CA ILE A 14 -14.95 9.93 12.16
C ILE A 14 -13.50 10.25 12.48
N LEU A 15 -13.16 11.52 12.73
CA LEU A 15 -11.80 11.92 13.10
C LEU A 15 -11.32 11.24 14.38
N ASP A 16 -12.17 11.17 15.41
CA ASP A 16 -11.87 10.50 16.68
C ASP A 16 -11.59 9.00 16.50
N VAL A 17 -12.43 8.32 15.72
CA VAL A 17 -12.22 6.91 15.33
C VAL A 17 -10.88 6.74 14.63
N GLN A 18 -10.56 7.57 13.63
CA GLN A 18 -9.31 7.43 12.89
C GLN A 18 -8.08 7.68 13.76
N LYS A 19 -8.11 8.67 14.66
CA LYS A 19 -7.03 8.90 15.63
C LYS A 19 -6.85 7.72 16.58
N THR A 20 -7.96 7.17 17.09
CA THR A 20 -7.92 5.98 17.95
C THR A 20 -7.30 4.78 17.24
N VAL A 21 -7.59 4.59 15.95
CA VAL A 21 -6.97 3.53 15.13
C VAL A 21 -5.48 3.79 14.89
N GLN A 22 -5.09 5.04 14.64
CA GLN A 22 -3.68 5.42 14.50
C GLN A 22 -2.90 5.11 15.79
N ASP A 23 -3.42 5.56 16.94
CA ASP A 23 -2.80 5.31 18.25
C ASP A 23 -2.66 3.81 18.53
N PHE A 24 -3.64 3.01 18.12
CA PHE A 24 -3.56 1.56 18.19
C PHE A 24 -2.43 1.01 17.35
N TYR A 25 -2.31 1.41 16.08
CA TYR A 25 -1.19 0.96 15.24
C TYR A 25 0.15 1.37 15.80
N ASP A 26 0.30 2.59 16.33
CA ASP A 26 1.52 3.05 17.00
C ASP A 26 1.83 2.28 18.29
N ARG A 27 0.80 1.83 19.03
CA ARG A 27 0.97 0.96 20.20
C ARG A 27 1.43 -0.43 19.79
N VAL A 28 0.68 -1.09 18.89
CA VAL A 28 0.98 -2.46 18.50
C VAL A 28 2.31 -2.53 17.74
N ALA A 29 2.66 -1.53 16.93
CA ALA A 29 3.98 -1.44 16.32
C ALA A 29 5.12 -1.40 17.34
N ARG A 30 4.92 -0.97 18.60
CA ARG A 30 5.98 -1.02 19.63
C ARG A 30 6.06 -2.36 20.36
N GLU A 31 4.97 -3.10 20.38
CA GLU A 31 4.78 -4.29 21.24
C GLU A 31 4.77 -5.60 20.43
N ALA A 32 4.52 -5.53 19.12
CA ALA A 32 4.41 -6.68 18.26
C ALA A 32 5.78 -7.33 17.95
N PRO A 33 5.80 -8.62 17.56
CA PRO A 33 7.01 -9.28 17.07
C PRO A 33 7.63 -8.52 15.88
N ASN A 34 8.96 -8.62 15.72
CA ASN A 34 9.73 -7.87 14.71
C ASN A 34 9.12 -7.89 13.30
N GLY A 35 8.44 -8.98 12.91
CA GLY A 35 7.84 -9.11 11.58
C GLY A 35 6.54 -8.35 11.34
N ALA A 36 5.84 -7.90 12.39
CA ALA A 36 4.59 -7.13 12.32
C ALA A 36 4.82 -5.63 12.54
N GLN A 37 5.95 -5.30 13.16
CA GLN A 37 6.40 -3.96 13.52
C GLN A 37 6.43 -3.01 12.32
N GLU A 38 7.05 -3.42 11.22
CA GLU A 38 7.22 -2.58 10.02
C GLU A 38 5.87 -2.26 9.37
N LEU A 39 5.04 -3.29 9.13
CA LEU A 39 3.71 -3.11 8.54
C LEU A 39 2.84 -2.20 9.41
N LEU A 40 2.78 -2.44 10.72
CA LEU A 40 1.95 -1.62 11.60
C LEU A 40 2.47 -0.19 11.74
N THR A 41 3.80 0.02 11.66
CA THR A 41 4.39 1.36 11.56
C THR A 41 3.98 2.06 10.26
N PHE A 42 4.01 1.35 9.13
CA PHE A 42 3.53 1.86 7.85
C PHE A 42 2.04 2.22 7.93
N MET A 43 1.21 1.37 8.53
CA MET A 43 -0.22 1.58 8.70
C MET A 43 -0.50 2.81 9.57
N ALA A 44 0.24 3.01 10.67
CA ALA A 44 0.14 4.20 11.51
C ALA A 44 0.47 5.49 10.74
N ARG A 45 1.55 5.48 9.94
CA ARG A 45 1.91 6.62 9.07
C ARG A 45 0.86 6.88 7.99
N SER A 46 0.38 5.84 7.32
CA SER A 46 -0.70 5.91 6.33
C SER A 46 -1.95 6.53 6.94
N LYS A 47 -2.31 6.14 8.17
CA LYS A 47 -3.43 6.74 8.91
C LYS A 47 -3.22 8.21 9.25
N GLY A 48 -2.03 8.59 9.70
CA GLY A 48 -1.71 10.00 9.96
C GLY A 48 -1.93 10.89 8.73
N GLN A 49 -1.48 10.45 7.56
CA GLN A 49 -1.70 11.17 6.29
C GLN A 49 -3.19 11.26 5.93
N GLN A 50 -3.94 10.17 6.12
CA GLN A 50 -5.39 10.16 5.86
C GLN A 50 -6.14 11.10 6.82
N ILE A 51 -5.74 11.19 8.09
CA ILE A 51 -6.30 12.09 9.10
C ILE A 51 -6.03 13.56 8.73
N GLU A 52 -4.85 13.88 8.22
CA GLU A 52 -4.50 15.24 7.76
C GLU A 52 -5.38 15.68 6.58
N LEU A 53 -5.54 14.80 5.58
CA LEU A 53 -6.41 15.05 4.43
C LEU A 53 -7.88 15.18 4.87
N LEU A 54 -8.35 14.31 5.77
CA LEU A 54 -9.70 14.37 6.32
C LEU A 54 -9.93 15.66 7.11
N SER A 55 -8.95 16.10 7.91
CA SER A 55 -9.02 17.35 8.65
C SER A 55 -9.14 18.54 7.71
N THR A 56 -8.39 18.54 6.60
CA THR A 56 -8.51 19.54 5.54
C THR A 56 -9.91 19.57 4.91
N ILE A 57 -10.54 18.41 4.69
CA ILE A 57 -11.92 18.32 4.19
C ILE A 57 -12.90 18.93 5.21
N VAL A 58 -12.73 18.64 6.51
CA VAL A 58 -13.57 19.19 7.57
C VAL A 58 -13.41 20.71 7.66
N GLU A 59 -12.20 21.23 7.61
CA GLU A 59 -11.92 22.67 7.60
C GLU A 59 -12.56 23.37 6.40
N ARG A 60 -12.42 22.79 5.20
CA ARG A 60 -13.08 23.29 3.97
C ARG A 60 -14.59 23.32 4.14
N TRP A 61 -15.18 22.27 4.71
CA TRP A 61 -16.60 22.21 4.99
C TRP A 61 -17.05 23.31 5.96
N VAL A 62 -16.30 23.56 7.03
CA VAL A 62 -16.55 24.66 7.98
C VAL A 62 -16.47 26.02 7.27
N ASN A 63 -15.40 26.27 6.51
CA ASN A 63 -15.15 27.54 5.82
C ASN A 63 -16.19 27.85 4.74
N GLN A 64 -16.81 26.83 4.15
CA GLN A 64 -17.87 26.97 3.15
C GLN A 64 -19.27 27.10 3.77
N GLY A 65 -19.36 27.41 5.07
CA GLY A 65 -20.62 27.66 5.77
C GLY A 65 -21.36 26.39 6.19
N LYS A 66 -20.65 25.26 6.31
CA LYS A 66 -21.19 23.98 6.78
C LYS A 66 -22.39 23.50 5.94
N PRO A 67 -22.23 23.39 4.60
CA PRO A 67 -23.34 23.00 3.74
C PRO A 67 -23.86 21.62 4.13
N VAL A 68 -25.19 21.49 4.20
CA VAL A 68 -25.87 20.22 4.44
C VAL A 68 -26.70 19.89 3.20
N PRO A 69 -26.39 18.80 2.48
CA PRO A 69 -27.20 18.35 1.34
C PRO A 69 -28.65 18.06 1.75
N THR A 70 -29.58 18.29 0.84
CA THR A 70 -31.03 18.08 1.07
C THR A 70 -31.37 16.61 1.34
N ASP A 71 -30.60 15.70 0.75
CA ASP A 71 -30.68 14.24 0.86
C ASP A 71 -29.75 13.66 1.94
N TYR A 72 -29.07 14.51 2.73
CA TYR A 72 -28.12 14.08 3.75
C TYR A 72 -28.70 13.04 4.73
N GLU A 73 -29.95 13.21 5.16
CA GLU A 73 -30.58 12.25 6.08
C GLU A 73 -30.70 10.87 5.43
N GLU A 74 -31.09 10.79 4.16
CA GLU A 74 -31.21 9.52 3.45
C GLU A 74 -29.82 8.90 3.22
N ALA A 75 -28.89 9.68 2.67
CA ALA A 75 -27.52 9.25 2.38
C ALA A 75 -26.77 8.77 3.65
N SER A 76 -26.90 9.50 4.76
CA SER A 76 -26.23 9.15 6.03
C SER A 76 -26.81 7.90 6.69
N ASN A 77 -28.10 7.60 6.48
CA ASN A 77 -28.73 6.40 7.02
C ASN A 77 -28.33 5.11 6.27
N LEU A 78 -27.81 5.20 5.05
CA LEU A 78 -27.39 4.04 4.25
C LEU A 78 -26.10 3.41 4.77
N TYR A 79 -25.04 4.21 4.91
CA TYR A 79 -23.70 3.69 5.23
C TYR A 79 -23.05 4.38 6.43
N LEU A 80 -23.21 5.70 6.61
CA LEU A 80 -22.54 6.44 7.69
C LEU A 80 -23.00 6.05 9.09
N ILE A 81 -24.30 6.20 9.36
CA ILE A 81 -24.88 5.92 10.68
C ILE A 81 -24.77 4.43 11.05
N PRO A 82 -24.99 3.48 10.12
CA PRO A 82 -24.73 2.07 10.40
C PRO A 82 -23.27 1.79 10.75
N SER A 83 -22.31 2.33 9.99
CA SER A 83 -20.88 2.10 10.26
C SER A 83 -20.47 2.65 11.62
N ILE A 84 -20.88 3.89 11.96
CA ILE A 84 -20.59 4.53 13.25
C ILE A 84 -21.14 3.76 14.45
N HIS A 85 -22.22 3.00 14.26
CA HIS A 85 -22.83 2.15 15.28
C HIS A 85 -22.46 0.67 15.14
N SER A 86 -21.60 0.32 14.19
CA SER A 86 -21.12 -1.04 14.06
C SER A 86 -20.41 -1.46 15.34
N LYS A 87 -20.37 -2.76 15.60
CA LYS A 87 -19.70 -3.29 16.80
C LYS A 87 -18.22 -2.85 16.84
N ILE A 88 -17.60 -2.69 15.68
CA ILE A 88 -16.21 -2.25 15.53
C ILE A 88 -16.04 -0.83 16.06
N PHE A 89 -16.89 0.13 15.66
CA PHE A 89 -16.72 1.53 16.06
C PHE A 89 -17.47 1.93 17.34
N ALA A 90 -18.55 1.23 17.70
CA ALA A 90 -19.31 1.51 18.91
C ALA A 90 -18.50 1.22 20.18
N ASP A 91 -17.73 0.13 20.18
CA ASP A 91 -16.90 -0.33 21.29
C ASP A 91 -15.40 -0.34 20.91
N LEU A 92 -14.97 0.60 20.04
CA LEU A 92 -13.64 0.56 19.43
C LEU A 92 -12.52 0.47 20.47
N SER A 93 -12.40 1.43 21.39
CA SER A 93 -11.33 1.44 22.40
C SER A 93 -11.31 0.13 23.21
N LYS A 94 -12.49 -0.37 23.61
CA LYS A 94 -12.60 -1.64 24.32
C LYS A 94 -12.15 -2.82 23.48
N THR A 95 -12.53 -2.86 22.20
CA THR A 95 -12.13 -3.93 21.27
C THR A 95 -10.62 -3.93 21.07
N LEU A 96 -10.02 -2.74 20.92
CA LEU A 96 -8.58 -2.54 20.79
C LEU A 96 -7.82 -2.93 22.06
N ASP A 97 -8.37 -2.70 23.25
CA ASP A 97 -7.73 -3.06 24.52
C ASP A 97 -7.84 -4.56 24.85
N GLN A 98 -8.76 -5.28 24.22
CA GLN A 98 -8.99 -6.70 24.46
C GLN A 98 -8.22 -7.63 23.52
N VAL A 99 -7.64 -7.10 22.43
CA VAL A 99 -6.85 -7.92 21.51
C VAL A 99 -5.53 -8.34 22.17
N ASP A 100 -5.16 -9.60 22.01
CA ASP A 100 -3.82 -10.05 22.37
C ASP A 100 -2.84 -9.52 21.31
N VAL A 101 -2.11 -8.46 21.66
CA VAL A 101 -1.14 -7.82 20.77
C VAL A 101 0.07 -8.69 20.46
N THR A 102 0.27 -9.79 21.20
CA THR A 102 1.35 -10.75 20.94
C THR A 102 0.95 -11.80 19.90
N ASP A 103 -0.35 -12.02 19.69
CA ASP A 103 -0.86 -12.88 18.63
C ASP A 103 -1.05 -12.08 17.33
N SER A 104 -0.13 -12.30 16.39
CA SER A 104 -0.14 -11.60 15.10
C SER A 104 -1.41 -11.85 14.31
N GLN A 105 -2.03 -13.04 14.40
CA GLN A 105 -3.26 -13.35 13.67
C GLN A 105 -4.43 -12.53 14.20
N SER A 106 -4.62 -12.49 15.53
CA SER A 106 -5.64 -11.67 16.17
C SER A 106 -5.50 -10.18 15.85
N VAL A 107 -4.27 -9.65 15.84
CA VAL A 107 -3.99 -8.26 15.46
C VAL A 107 -4.36 -8.01 14.00
N ALA A 108 -3.94 -8.89 13.10
CA ALA A 108 -4.15 -8.74 11.66
C ALA A 108 -5.65 -8.79 11.30
N ASP A 109 -6.40 -9.74 11.88
CA ASP A 109 -7.84 -9.89 11.66
C ASP A 109 -8.62 -8.66 12.15
N LEU A 110 -8.27 -8.14 13.33
CA LEU A 110 -8.90 -6.95 13.88
C LEU A 110 -8.58 -5.71 13.04
N ALA A 111 -7.31 -5.52 12.66
CA ALA A 111 -6.89 -4.43 11.80
C ALA A 111 -7.64 -4.48 10.45
N LEU A 112 -7.74 -5.65 9.82
CA LEU A 112 -8.43 -5.81 8.54
C LEU A 112 -9.92 -5.46 8.64
N ALA A 113 -10.57 -5.88 9.72
CA ALA A 113 -11.96 -5.55 9.98
C ALA A 113 -12.16 -4.02 10.13
N ILE A 114 -11.27 -3.35 10.88
CA ILE A 114 -11.29 -1.90 11.06
C ILE A 114 -11.07 -1.16 9.74
N GLU A 115 -10.10 -1.58 8.93
CA GLU A 115 -9.80 -0.93 7.65
C GLU A 115 -10.96 -1.09 6.65
N LYS A 116 -11.60 -2.27 6.58
CA LYS A 116 -12.77 -2.51 5.72
C LYS A 116 -13.96 -1.65 6.15
N GLU A 117 -14.24 -1.59 7.45
CA GLU A 117 -15.34 -0.77 7.99
C GLU A 117 -15.08 0.73 7.75
N THR A 118 -13.81 1.16 7.85
CA THR A 118 -13.40 2.53 7.54
C THR A 118 -13.58 2.87 6.05
N ALA A 119 -13.29 1.94 5.14
CA ALA A 119 -13.53 2.15 3.71
C ALA A 119 -15.03 2.38 3.42
N LEU A 120 -15.91 1.58 4.03
CA LEU A 120 -17.36 1.75 3.92
C LEU A 120 -17.82 3.10 4.48
N LEU A 121 -17.26 3.51 5.62
CA LEU A 121 -17.51 4.82 6.22
C LEU A 121 -17.14 5.98 5.30
N TYR A 122 -15.99 5.91 4.61
CA TYR A 122 -15.58 6.94 3.64
C TYR A 122 -16.47 6.97 2.40
N HIS A 123 -16.91 5.82 1.89
CA HIS A 123 -17.92 5.80 0.82
C HIS A 123 -19.23 6.45 1.26
N GLY A 124 -19.68 6.20 2.49
CA GLY A 124 -20.82 6.89 3.08
C GLY A 124 -20.62 8.40 3.18
N LEU A 125 -19.43 8.84 3.59
CA LEU A 125 -19.09 10.26 3.70
C LEU A 125 -19.10 10.95 2.33
N LYS A 126 -18.57 10.29 1.31
CA LYS A 126 -18.57 10.76 -0.07
C LYS A 126 -19.99 10.97 -0.59
N ALA A 127 -20.89 10.04 -0.31
CA ALA A 127 -22.28 10.12 -0.73
C ALA A 127 -23.09 11.19 0.03
N ALA A 128 -22.71 11.52 1.26
CA ALA A 128 -23.47 12.41 2.13
C ALA A 128 -23.04 13.89 2.09
N LEU A 129 -22.01 14.24 1.32
CA LEU A 129 -21.44 15.59 1.24
C LEU A 129 -21.31 16.08 -0.21
N PRO A 130 -21.37 17.40 -0.46
CA PRO A 130 -21.17 17.95 -1.81
C PRO A 130 -19.77 17.63 -2.35
N GLU A 131 -19.66 17.34 -3.65
CA GLU A 131 -18.40 16.97 -4.33
C GLU A 131 -17.26 17.98 -4.09
N ARG A 132 -17.56 19.28 -4.13
CA ARG A 132 -16.59 20.36 -3.83
C ARG A 132 -15.96 20.29 -2.43
N ILE A 133 -16.61 19.60 -1.49
CA ILE A 133 -16.11 19.39 -0.13
C ILE A 133 -15.23 18.15 -0.10
N VAL A 134 -15.74 17.04 -0.66
CA VAL A 134 -15.09 15.72 -0.65
C VAL A 134 -14.06 15.54 -1.76
N SER A 135 -13.71 16.59 -2.51
CA SER A 135 -12.61 16.53 -3.48
C SER A 135 -11.30 16.21 -2.74
N GLY A 136 -10.73 15.04 -3.03
CA GLY A 136 -9.59 14.42 -2.34
C GLY A 136 -9.95 13.20 -1.48
N LEU A 137 -11.24 12.96 -1.20
CA LEU A 137 -11.69 11.77 -0.46
C LEU A 137 -11.44 10.47 -1.25
N ASP A 138 -11.42 10.53 -2.57
CA ASP A 138 -11.03 9.39 -3.41
C ASP A 138 -9.58 8.98 -3.18
N ASP A 139 -8.68 9.92 -2.89
CA ASP A 139 -7.29 9.62 -2.58
C ASP A 139 -7.19 8.92 -1.22
N ILE A 140 -8.00 9.36 -0.24
CA ILE A 140 -8.14 8.69 1.06
C ILE A 140 -8.65 7.27 0.86
N ILE A 141 -9.71 7.07 0.05
CA ILE A 141 -10.27 5.75 -0.23
C ILE A 141 -9.25 4.85 -0.94
N ARG A 142 -8.46 5.37 -1.90
CA ARG A 142 -7.39 4.58 -2.55
C ARG A 142 -6.32 4.14 -1.54
N LYS A 143 -5.86 5.05 -0.68
CA LYS A 143 -4.91 4.70 0.42
C LYS A 143 -5.51 3.68 1.38
N GLN A 144 -6.79 3.84 1.73
CA GLN A 144 -7.54 2.93 2.58
C GLN A 144 -7.63 1.52 1.97
N ASN A 145 -7.87 1.42 0.66
CA ASN A 145 -7.90 0.14 -0.05
C ASN A 145 -6.51 -0.52 -0.13
N SER A 146 -5.45 0.29 -0.28
CA SER A 146 -4.06 -0.20 -0.20
C SER A 146 -3.77 -0.82 1.18
N ASN A 147 -4.19 -0.16 2.26
CA ASN A 147 -4.05 -0.69 3.62
C ASN A 147 -4.79 -2.03 3.80
N VAL A 148 -6.01 -2.16 3.27
CA VAL A 148 -6.80 -3.40 3.31
C VAL A 148 -6.06 -4.53 2.59
N LEU A 149 -5.45 -4.24 1.44
CA LEU A 149 -4.66 -5.22 0.68
C LEU A 149 -3.43 -5.66 1.49
N SER A 150 -2.64 -4.73 2.01
CA SER A 150 -1.45 -5.05 2.80
C SER A 150 -1.76 -5.91 4.04
N LEU A 151 -2.89 -5.66 4.72
CA LEU A 151 -3.33 -6.49 5.84
C LEU A 151 -3.85 -7.86 5.41
N HIS A 152 -4.54 -7.94 4.27
CA HIS A 152 -4.97 -9.21 3.71
C HIS A 152 -3.77 -10.09 3.38
N ASP A 153 -2.77 -9.52 2.72
CA ASP A 153 -1.51 -10.18 2.39
C ASP A 153 -0.80 -10.64 3.67
N TRP A 154 -0.72 -9.80 4.71
CA TRP A 154 -0.13 -10.20 5.98
C TRP A 154 -0.88 -11.35 6.68
N ILE A 155 -2.21 -11.35 6.68
CA ILE A 155 -3.00 -12.48 7.23
C ILE A 155 -2.68 -13.78 6.49
N ASN A 156 -2.55 -13.68 5.17
CA ASN A 156 -2.20 -14.80 4.30
C ASN A 156 -0.77 -15.28 4.58
N GLU A 157 0.18 -14.37 4.81
CA GLU A 157 1.54 -14.70 5.25
C GLU A 157 1.56 -15.45 6.60
N LEU A 158 0.73 -15.03 7.55
CA LEU A 158 0.64 -15.68 8.86
C LEU A 158 0.15 -17.12 8.80
N LYS A 159 -0.63 -17.47 7.78
CA LYS A 159 -1.04 -18.86 7.53
C LYS A 159 0.11 -19.71 7.00
N GLY A 160 1.21 -19.10 6.57
CA GLY A 160 2.39 -19.79 6.06
C GLY A 160 2.13 -20.59 4.78
N ASN A 161 1.05 -20.27 4.04
CA ASN A 161 0.70 -20.97 2.83
C ASN A 161 1.40 -20.31 1.62
N ILE A 162 2.11 -21.11 0.85
CA ILE A 162 2.72 -20.73 -0.42
C ILE A 162 1.75 -20.05 -1.39
N ASP A 163 0.51 -20.52 -1.53
CA ASP A 163 -0.44 -19.93 -2.50
C ASP A 163 -0.82 -18.49 -2.10
N ASP A 164 -0.88 -18.27 -0.80
CA ASP A 164 -1.14 -16.98 -0.17
C ASP A 164 0.06 -16.02 -0.36
N PHE A 165 1.29 -16.50 -0.21
CA PHE A 165 2.50 -15.74 -0.51
C PHE A 165 2.64 -15.39 -1.99
N LEU A 166 2.33 -16.33 -2.89
CA LEU A 166 2.39 -16.11 -4.34
C LEU A 166 1.38 -15.06 -4.79
N LEU A 167 0.14 -15.12 -4.28
CA LEU A 167 -0.88 -14.12 -4.61
C LEU A 167 -0.48 -12.71 -4.15
N ALA A 168 0.10 -12.61 -2.96
CA ALA A 168 0.55 -11.34 -2.41
C ALA A 168 1.80 -10.79 -3.13
N ALA A 169 2.70 -11.66 -3.62
CA ALA A 169 3.79 -11.25 -4.49
C ALA A 169 3.23 -10.75 -5.84
N LEU A 170 2.32 -11.50 -6.47
CA LEU A 170 1.67 -11.11 -7.73
C LEU A 170 1.04 -9.70 -7.68
N HIS A 171 0.34 -9.38 -6.59
CA HIS A 171 -0.23 -8.04 -6.40
C HIS A 171 0.84 -6.96 -6.19
N GLY A 172 1.94 -7.29 -5.49
CA GLY A 172 3.10 -6.42 -5.32
C GLY A 172 3.73 -6.06 -6.66
N GLU A 173 4.04 -7.07 -7.48
CA GLU A 173 4.61 -6.90 -8.82
C GLU A 173 3.73 -6.01 -9.72
N LEU A 174 2.42 -6.23 -9.69
CA LEU A 174 1.47 -5.40 -10.45
C LEU A 174 1.45 -3.93 -9.97
N ALA A 175 1.60 -3.71 -8.66
CA ALA A 175 1.65 -2.37 -8.09
C ALA A 175 2.96 -1.67 -8.44
N ALA A 176 4.10 -2.37 -8.34
CA ALA A 176 5.42 -1.87 -8.71
C ALA A 176 5.50 -1.53 -10.20
N LYS A 177 5.01 -2.42 -11.08
CA LYS A 177 4.86 -2.16 -12.51
C LYS A 177 4.15 -0.85 -12.80
N ARG A 178 2.96 -0.66 -12.22
CA ARG A 178 2.15 0.55 -12.43
C ARG A 178 2.83 1.80 -11.90
N PHE A 179 3.52 1.68 -10.77
CA PHE A 179 4.31 2.78 -10.21
C PHE A 179 5.41 3.21 -11.19
N TYR A 180 6.12 2.25 -11.78
CA TYR A 180 7.17 2.54 -12.75
C TYR A 180 6.63 3.06 -14.09
N GLU A 181 5.48 2.58 -14.57
CA GLU A 181 4.79 3.16 -15.73
C GLU A 181 4.46 4.66 -15.50
N ASP A 182 3.91 5.01 -14.35
CA ASP A 182 3.60 6.39 -13.96
C ASP A 182 4.87 7.24 -13.75
N ALA A 183 5.94 6.66 -13.20
CA ALA A 183 7.23 7.31 -13.07
C ALA A 183 7.85 7.63 -14.46
N ALA A 184 7.73 6.71 -15.41
CA ALA A 184 8.17 6.92 -16.78
C ALA A 184 7.41 8.08 -17.44
N GLU A 185 6.09 8.20 -17.24
CA GLU A 185 5.31 9.32 -17.77
C GLU A 185 5.74 10.68 -17.18
N LYS A 186 6.20 10.71 -15.92
CA LYS A 186 6.64 11.92 -15.22
C LYS A 186 8.07 12.35 -15.53
N ALA A 187 8.88 11.46 -16.11
CA ALA A 187 10.24 11.78 -16.55
C ALA A 187 10.20 12.68 -17.79
N GLU A 188 11.01 13.75 -17.79
CA GLU A 188 11.08 14.67 -18.92
C GLU A 188 12.22 14.31 -19.88
N SER A 189 13.29 13.65 -19.41
CA SER A 189 14.40 13.10 -20.22
C SER A 189 14.04 11.79 -20.92
N GLU A 190 14.69 11.47 -22.04
CA GLU A 190 14.55 10.15 -22.68
C GLU A 190 15.14 9.03 -21.80
N ALA A 191 16.31 9.27 -21.21
CA ALA A 191 16.97 8.34 -20.29
C ALA A 191 16.09 8.00 -19.07
N GLY A 192 15.44 9.00 -18.46
CA GLY A 192 14.51 8.77 -17.34
C GLY A 192 13.29 7.93 -17.72
N ARG A 193 12.71 8.17 -18.90
CA ARG A 193 11.60 7.35 -19.42
C ARG A 193 12.02 5.90 -19.63
N LYS A 194 13.21 5.68 -20.18
CA LYS A 194 13.75 4.33 -20.42
C LYS A 194 14.09 3.60 -19.13
N LEU A 195 14.68 4.28 -18.15
CA LEU A 195 14.98 3.72 -16.83
C LEU A 195 13.72 3.14 -16.19
N PHE A 196 12.69 3.97 -16.03
CA PHE A 196 11.45 3.52 -15.38
C PHE A 196 10.66 2.56 -16.27
N GLY A 197 10.69 2.73 -17.59
CA GLY A 197 10.09 1.76 -18.52
C GLY A 197 10.70 0.36 -18.38
N GLN A 198 12.03 0.27 -18.26
CA GLN A 198 12.71 -1.02 -18.07
C GLN A 198 12.42 -1.65 -16.71
N LEU A 199 12.35 -0.86 -15.64
CA LEU A 199 11.91 -1.36 -14.33
C LEU A 199 10.47 -1.89 -14.40
N ALA A 200 9.56 -1.18 -15.08
CA ALA A 200 8.20 -1.68 -15.29
C ALA A 200 8.15 -3.00 -16.09
N ASP A 201 9.04 -3.18 -17.07
CA ASP A 201 9.18 -4.42 -17.83
C ASP A 201 9.70 -5.58 -16.95
N PHE A 202 10.63 -5.30 -16.03
CA PHE A 202 11.11 -6.29 -15.04
C PHE A 202 9.96 -6.75 -14.14
N GLU A 203 9.19 -5.83 -13.56
CA GLU A 203 8.05 -6.22 -12.70
C GLU A 203 6.94 -6.93 -13.48
N GLN A 204 6.77 -6.62 -14.78
CA GLN A 204 5.86 -7.39 -15.63
C GLN A 204 6.36 -8.83 -15.82
N ALA A 205 7.67 -9.04 -15.94
CA ALA A 205 8.23 -10.39 -16.04
C ALA A 205 8.02 -11.16 -14.73
N HIS A 206 8.26 -10.54 -13.57
CA HIS A 206 7.97 -11.13 -12.26
C HIS A 206 6.48 -11.50 -12.13
N PHE A 207 5.58 -10.57 -12.44
CA PHE A 207 4.14 -10.82 -12.44
C PHE A 207 3.77 -12.04 -13.27
N SER A 208 4.26 -12.09 -14.52
CA SER A 208 3.92 -13.18 -15.46
C SER A 208 4.44 -14.52 -14.95
N HIS A 209 5.65 -14.53 -14.40
CA HIS A 209 6.25 -15.74 -13.85
C HIS A 209 5.46 -16.28 -12.65
N ILE A 210 5.06 -15.40 -11.73
CA ILE A 210 4.25 -15.77 -10.56
C ILE A 210 2.87 -16.26 -11.00
N GLU A 211 2.24 -15.62 -11.99
CA GLU A 211 0.97 -16.03 -12.57
C GLU A 211 1.05 -17.46 -13.14
N GLU A 212 2.09 -17.76 -13.92
CA GLU A 212 2.35 -19.10 -14.46
C GLU A 212 2.53 -20.17 -13.36
N ILE A 213 3.22 -19.82 -12.26
CA ILE A 213 3.39 -20.71 -11.11
C ILE A 213 2.02 -21.00 -10.45
N ILE A 214 1.22 -19.96 -10.21
CA ILE A 214 -0.11 -20.09 -9.60
C ILE A 214 -1.02 -20.96 -10.49
N GLU A 215 -1.05 -20.72 -11.80
CA GLU A 215 -1.84 -21.50 -12.75
C GLU A 215 -1.43 -22.97 -12.77
N SER A 216 -0.12 -23.25 -12.80
CA SER A 216 0.41 -24.61 -12.77
C SER A 216 -0.01 -25.33 -11.49
N ARG A 217 0.15 -24.69 -10.33
CA ARG A 217 -0.23 -25.24 -9.03
C ARG A 217 -1.73 -25.53 -8.94
N ASN A 218 -2.57 -24.62 -9.42
CA ASN A 218 -4.03 -24.81 -9.47
C ASN A 218 -4.44 -25.98 -10.39
N ALA A 219 -3.67 -26.25 -11.45
CA ALA A 219 -3.86 -27.41 -12.31
C ALA A 219 -3.34 -28.74 -11.70
N GLY A 220 -2.79 -28.71 -10.49
CA GLY A 220 -2.16 -29.86 -9.84
C GLY A 220 -0.80 -30.23 -10.45
N VAL A 221 -0.24 -29.35 -11.29
CA VAL A 221 1.11 -29.46 -11.82
C VAL A 221 2.02 -28.83 -10.78
N GLY A 222 2.88 -29.63 -10.13
CA GLY A 222 3.83 -29.11 -9.13
C GLY A 222 4.75 -28.02 -9.71
N ILE A 223 5.45 -27.29 -8.85
CA ILE A 223 6.32 -26.17 -9.28
C ILE A 223 7.36 -26.66 -10.30
N VAL A 224 7.25 -26.09 -11.51
CA VAL A 224 8.24 -26.18 -12.56
C VAL A 224 9.00 -24.86 -12.56
N LEU A 225 10.20 -24.87 -12.00
CA LEU A 225 11.11 -23.74 -12.12
C LEU A 225 11.57 -23.69 -13.58
N SER A 226 10.99 -22.77 -14.35
CA SER A 226 11.50 -22.39 -15.66
C SER A 226 12.88 -21.75 -15.47
N ALA A 227 13.87 -22.12 -16.29
CA ALA A 227 15.21 -21.53 -16.24
C ALA A 227 15.28 -20.08 -16.75
N ALA A 228 14.17 -19.35 -16.67
CA ALA A 228 14.01 -18.02 -17.23
C ALA A 228 12.95 -17.22 -16.46
N SER A 229 13.22 -16.86 -15.21
CA SER A 229 13.21 -15.41 -14.94
C SER A 229 14.40 -14.90 -15.74
N GLY A 230 14.15 -14.14 -16.81
CA GLY A 230 15.22 -13.61 -17.64
C GLY A 230 16.24 -12.97 -16.72
N SER A 231 17.51 -13.39 -16.77
CA SER A 231 18.53 -12.75 -15.95
C SER A 231 18.41 -11.26 -16.19
N GLU A 232 18.03 -10.49 -15.16
CA GLU A 232 18.17 -9.05 -15.18
C GLU A 232 19.65 -8.80 -15.44
N SER A 233 19.98 -8.62 -16.72
CA SER A 233 21.33 -8.27 -17.11
C SER A 233 21.57 -6.90 -16.52
N GLU A 234 22.71 -6.70 -15.86
CA GLU A 234 23.09 -5.37 -15.40
C GLU A 234 22.85 -4.38 -16.54
N PRO A 235 22.08 -3.32 -16.30
CA PRO A 235 21.70 -2.39 -17.34
C PRO A 235 22.94 -1.80 -18.01
N ILE A 236 22.83 -1.52 -19.31
CA ILE A 236 23.89 -0.82 -20.02
C ILE A 236 23.83 0.63 -19.55
N HIS A 237 24.66 0.97 -18.57
CA HIS A 237 24.86 2.35 -18.18
C HIS A 237 25.38 3.15 -19.38
N ALA A 238 24.71 4.27 -19.65
CA ALA A 238 25.18 5.20 -20.67
C ALA A 238 26.56 5.74 -20.28
N ALA A 239 27.45 5.89 -21.26
CA ALA A 239 28.75 6.53 -21.02
C ALA A 239 28.62 8.01 -20.63
N GLU A 240 27.53 8.67 -21.04
CA GLU A 240 27.17 10.04 -20.67
C GLU A 240 25.71 10.08 -20.20
N GLY A 241 25.43 10.78 -19.11
CA GLY A 241 24.07 10.96 -18.59
C GLY A 241 23.30 12.06 -19.30
N GLU A 242 21.99 11.90 -19.45
CA GLU A 242 21.07 12.92 -19.96
C GLU A 242 20.52 13.78 -18.83
N VAL A 243 20.47 15.10 -19.01
CA VAL A 243 19.90 16.03 -18.01
C VAL A 243 18.41 15.74 -17.85
N GLU A 244 17.94 15.58 -16.60
CA GLU A 244 16.52 15.44 -16.26
C GLU A 244 15.96 16.79 -15.79
N PRO A 245 15.13 17.48 -16.61
CA PRO A 245 14.56 18.77 -16.24
C PRO A 245 13.66 18.70 -15.00
N ASN A 246 12.89 17.62 -14.82
CA ASN A 246 12.05 17.38 -13.64
C ASN A 246 12.86 16.76 -12.48
N ARG A 247 14.05 17.28 -12.22
CA ARG A 247 14.99 16.73 -11.25
C ARG A 247 14.38 16.48 -9.87
N LYS A 248 13.63 17.45 -9.33
CA LYS A 248 13.03 17.32 -7.98
C LYS A 248 12.00 16.22 -7.92
N GLY A 249 11.07 16.19 -8.88
CA GLY A 249 10.02 15.17 -8.94
C GLY A 249 10.61 13.77 -9.11
N ILE A 250 11.62 13.64 -9.99
CA ILE A 250 12.29 12.34 -10.19
C ILE A 250 13.12 11.93 -8.97
N SER A 251 13.82 12.85 -8.29
CA SER A 251 14.51 12.52 -7.03
C SER A 251 13.55 12.00 -5.95
N GLU A 252 12.36 12.59 -5.81
CA GLU A 252 11.35 12.12 -4.86
C GLU A 252 10.83 10.72 -5.24
N ILE A 253 10.60 10.47 -6.53
CA ILE A 253 10.20 9.15 -7.05
C ILE A 253 11.27 8.10 -6.76
N LEU A 254 12.55 8.40 -7.02
CA LEU A 254 13.65 7.48 -6.76
C LEU A 254 13.76 7.11 -5.27
N VAL A 255 13.60 8.08 -4.37
CA VAL A 255 13.61 7.80 -2.91
C VAL A 255 12.46 6.86 -2.53
N MET A 256 11.26 7.10 -3.07
CA MET A 256 10.11 6.21 -2.82
C MET A 256 10.36 4.81 -3.37
N ALA A 257 10.93 4.71 -4.58
CA ALA A 257 11.24 3.45 -5.24
C ALA A 257 12.30 2.64 -4.46
N ILE A 258 13.43 3.25 -4.06
CA ILE A 258 14.48 2.59 -3.27
C ILE A 258 13.93 1.96 -2.00
N GLU A 259 13.06 2.69 -1.30
CA GLU A 259 12.44 2.18 -0.08
C GLU A 259 11.43 1.05 -0.39
N ALA A 260 10.68 1.14 -1.49
CA ALA A 260 9.78 0.08 -1.92
C ALA A 260 10.55 -1.21 -2.26
N GLU A 261 11.59 -1.13 -3.09
CA GLU A 261 12.45 -2.27 -3.47
C GLU A 261 13.10 -2.94 -2.27
N LYS A 262 13.63 -2.12 -1.35
CA LYS A 262 14.23 -2.62 -0.12
C LYS A 262 13.22 -3.39 0.73
N ASN A 263 11.99 -2.88 0.84
CA ASN A 263 10.93 -3.53 1.63
C ASN A 263 10.45 -4.81 0.94
N ALA A 264 10.33 -4.82 -0.39
CA ALA A 264 10.01 -6.02 -1.17
C ALA A 264 11.07 -7.11 -0.99
N ARG A 265 12.37 -6.76 -1.11
CA ARG A 265 13.48 -7.68 -0.84
C ARG A 265 13.38 -8.30 0.55
N ILE A 266 13.30 -7.47 1.60
CA ILE A 266 13.25 -7.95 3.00
C ILE A 266 12.07 -8.90 3.20
N ARG A 267 10.93 -8.58 2.59
CA ARG A 267 9.73 -9.40 2.63
C ARG A 267 9.95 -10.76 1.95
N TYR A 268 10.49 -10.79 0.74
CA TYR A 268 10.75 -12.03 0.02
C TYR A 268 11.81 -12.90 0.70
N GLU A 269 12.88 -12.31 1.23
CA GLU A 269 13.87 -13.02 2.07
C GLU A 269 13.19 -13.69 3.27
N LYS A 270 12.30 -12.97 3.95
CA LYS A 270 11.57 -13.49 5.11
C LYS A 270 10.63 -14.64 4.71
N ILE A 271 9.88 -14.51 3.63
CA ILE A 271 8.99 -15.57 3.13
C ILE A 271 9.79 -16.84 2.81
N ALA A 272 10.95 -16.73 2.15
CA ALA A 272 11.81 -17.87 1.86
C ALA A 272 12.22 -18.63 3.14
N THR A 273 12.46 -17.93 4.26
CA THR A 273 12.77 -18.59 5.54
C THR A 273 11.60 -19.33 6.19
N MET A 274 10.36 -18.99 5.81
CA MET A 274 9.13 -19.58 6.37
C MET A 274 8.67 -20.84 5.64
N LEU A 275 9.15 -21.05 4.42
CA LEU A 275 8.79 -22.21 3.60
C LEU A 275 9.66 -23.42 3.99
N ASP A 276 9.22 -24.63 3.66
CA ASP A 276 10.01 -25.86 3.86
C ASP A 276 10.49 -26.45 2.53
N ASP A 277 9.63 -26.46 1.50
CA ASP A 277 9.95 -27.00 0.19
C ASP A 277 11.04 -26.15 -0.50
N PRO A 278 12.20 -26.73 -0.87
CA PRO A 278 13.28 -26.02 -1.53
C PRO A 278 12.88 -25.29 -2.82
N LYS A 279 11.90 -25.81 -3.57
CA LYS A 279 11.41 -25.17 -4.80
C LYS A 279 10.56 -23.95 -4.48
N GLU A 280 9.80 -23.99 -3.39
CA GLU A 280 9.00 -22.86 -2.93
C GLU A 280 9.90 -21.75 -2.40
N LYS A 281 10.96 -22.11 -1.66
CA LYS A 281 12.01 -21.17 -1.23
C LYS A 281 12.67 -20.46 -2.39
N ALA A 282 13.08 -21.23 -3.41
CA ALA A 282 13.80 -20.71 -4.56
C ALA A 282 13.05 -19.57 -5.26
N ILE A 283 11.71 -19.65 -5.35
CA ILE A 283 10.89 -18.59 -5.96
C ILE A 283 11.12 -17.24 -5.27
N PHE A 284 11.04 -17.21 -3.93
CA PHE A 284 11.18 -15.95 -3.18
C PHE A 284 12.64 -15.54 -2.99
N GLU A 285 13.58 -16.48 -2.99
CA GLU A 285 15.01 -16.17 -3.05
C GLU A 285 15.37 -15.48 -4.37
N ASP A 286 14.80 -15.94 -5.49
CA ASP A 286 14.99 -15.34 -6.81
C ASP A 286 14.38 -13.93 -6.87
N LEU A 287 13.13 -13.76 -6.43
CA LEU A 287 12.50 -12.43 -6.33
C LEU A 287 13.32 -11.48 -5.45
N ALA A 288 13.74 -11.92 -4.25
CA ALA A 288 14.58 -11.09 -3.38
C ALA A 288 15.91 -10.67 -4.04
N ASN A 289 16.50 -11.54 -4.86
CA ASN A 289 17.71 -11.22 -5.59
C ASN A 289 17.48 -10.16 -6.68
N SER A 290 16.35 -10.23 -7.39
CA SER A 290 15.90 -9.21 -8.34
C SER A 290 15.68 -7.85 -7.67
N GLU A 291 14.92 -7.79 -6.57
CA GLU A 291 14.67 -6.51 -5.87
C GLU A 291 15.96 -5.88 -5.32
N ARG A 292 16.97 -6.71 -5.01
CA ARG A 292 18.31 -6.22 -4.64
C ARG A 292 19.02 -5.55 -5.82
N VAL A 293 18.84 -6.06 -7.03
CA VAL A 293 19.38 -5.47 -8.27
C VAL A 293 18.63 -4.17 -8.59
N HIS A 294 17.29 -4.17 -8.51
CA HIS A 294 16.46 -2.97 -8.67
C HIS A 294 16.84 -1.86 -7.69
N GLN A 295 16.97 -2.17 -6.41
CA GLN A 295 17.41 -1.22 -5.39
C GLN A 295 18.77 -0.59 -5.78
N LYS A 296 19.72 -1.42 -6.22
CA LYS A 296 21.06 -0.95 -6.59
C LYS A 296 21.02 0.00 -7.79
N ILE A 297 20.25 -0.35 -8.82
CA ILE A 297 20.00 0.50 -9.99
C ILE A 297 19.49 1.88 -9.55
N LEU A 298 18.46 1.90 -8.71
CA LEU A 298 17.82 3.13 -8.26
C LEU A 298 18.74 3.98 -7.39
N GLU A 299 19.52 3.37 -6.49
CA GLU A 299 20.51 4.07 -5.66
C GLU A 299 21.59 4.74 -6.51
N ASP A 300 22.06 4.07 -7.57
CA ASP A 300 23.05 4.62 -8.49
C ASP A 300 22.49 5.79 -9.29
N GLN A 301 21.26 5.67 -9.80
CA GLN A 301 20.60 6.77 -10.52
C GLN A 301 20.25 7.94 -9.59
N PHE A 302 19.88 7.67 -8.33
CA PHE A 302 19.65 8.71 -7.34
C PHE A 302 20.94 9.49 -7.03
N TYR A 303 22.06 8.77 -6.87
CA TYR A 303 23.36 9.40 -6.67
C TYR A 303 23.73 10.28 -7.86
N GLN A 304 23.59 9.77 -9.09
CA GLN A 304 23.93 10.52 -10.29
C GLN A 304 23.04 11.75 -10.47
N LEU A 305 21.72 11.61 -10.35
CA LEU A 305 20.78 12.73 -10.45
C LEU A 305 21.03 13.78 -9.36
N SER A 306 21.41 13.35 -8.16
CA SER A 306 21.70 14.26 -7.04
C SER A 306 23.00 15.04 -7.21
N ASN A 307 24.01 14.47 -7.86
CA ASN A 307 25.32 15.13 -8.00
C ASN A 307 25.48 15.86 -9.34
N GLU A 308 25.01 15.24 -10.42
CA GLU A 308 25.26 15.68 -11.79
C GLU A 308 23.99 16.25 -12.45
N GLY A 309 22.81 15.97 -11.88
CA GLY A 309 21.53 16.39 -12.48
C GLY A 309 21.16 15.59 -13.72
N THR A 310 21.79 14.42 -13.92
CA THR A 310 21.64 13.57 -15.09
C THR A 310 21.19 12.15 -14.70
N ILE A 311 20.64 11.43 -15.68
CA ILE A 311 20.33 10.00 -15.62
C ILE A 311 21.15 9.32 -16.70
N ALA A 312 21.96 8.31 -16.35
CA ALA A 312 22.73 7.54 -17.34
C ALA A 312 22.08 6.18 -17.61
N TRP A 313 21.17 6.19 -18.57
CA TRP A 313 20.43 5.02 -19.02
C TRP A 313 20.25 5.01 -20.55
N THR A 314 20.37 3.85 -21.20
CA THR A 314 20.30 3.74 -22.69
C THR A 314 19.22 2.81 -23.18
#